data_AF-X0JPR5-F1
#
_entry.id   AF-X0JPR5-F1
#
_cell.length_a   1.000
_cell.length_b   1.000
_cell.length_c   1.000
_cell.angle_alpha   90.00
_cell.angle_beta   90.00
_cell.angle_gamma   90.00
#
_symmetry.space_group_name_H-M   'P 1'
#
loop_
_entity.id
_entity.type
_entity.pdbx_description
1 polymer ?
#
loop_
_entity_poly.entity_id
_entity_poly.type
_entity_poly.pdbx_seq_one_letter_code
_entity_poly.pdbx_strand_id
1 'polypeptide(L)'
;MNDLKAQGYTFGSPLETWPVERARMSVEQLATLHASTWGDTDEGIPSVSEIVSIRDAVVGLLAPEEWDRRFAPGARPPVPKFMEDRERMTAAFKALWASDSKMKGIVHGDAHIGNTFISPTGEPGFLDWQVIHATSALHDVAYFIGGSMLIQDRHAHEKDLLQSYLSALKHTGGPKLGIEDVSEEYRR
;
A
#
# COMPACT_ATOMS: atom_id res chain seq x y z
N MET A 1 23.56 4.70 -11.71
CA MET A 1 22.09 4.57 -11.81
C MET A 1 21.82 3.85 -13.13
N ASN A 2 21.19 2.68 -13.07
CA ASN A 2 20.90 1.88 -14.27
C ASN A 2 19.55 2.31 -14.84
N ASP A 3 19.48 2.56 -16.16
CA ASP A 3 18.21 2.86 -16.84
C ASP A 3 17.41 1.56 -17.00
N LEU A 4 16.33 1.42 -16.22
CA LEU A 4 15.46 0.25 -16.26
C LEU A 4 14.73 0.11 -17.60
N LYS A 5 14.34 1.24 -18.22
CA LYS A 5 13.66 1.24 -19.51
C LYS A 5 14.58 0.75 -20.61
N ALA A 6 15.84 1.17 -20.59
CA ALA A 6 16.87 0.67 -21.51
C ALA A 6 17.14 -0.84 -21.37
N GLN A 7 16.80 -1.43 -20.21
CA GLN A 7 16.91 -2.86 -19.93
C GLN A 7 15.60 -3.63 -20.20
N GLY A 8 14.58 -3.00 -20.78
CA GLY A 8 13.33 -3.65 -21.15
C GLY A 8 12.30 -3.74 -20.02
N TYR A 9 12.51 -3.06 -18.90
CA TYR A 9 11.48 -2.94 -17.86
C TYR A 9 10.35 -2.04 -18.34
N THR A 10 9.14 -2.35 -17.89
CA THR A 10 7.96 -1.49 -18.03
C THR A 10 7.54 -0.95 -16.66
N PHE A 11 6.66 0.05 -16.63
CA PHE A 11 6.19 0.67 -15.40
C PHE A 11 4.70 0.45 -15.25
N GLY A 12 4.25 0.20 -14.03
CA GLY A 12 2.83 0.01 -13.78
C GLY A 12 2.06 1.32 -13.97
N SER A 13 0.80 1.17 -14.35
CA SER A 13 -0.13 2.29 -14.58
C SER A 13 -1.32 2.14 -13.64
N PRO A 14 -1.69 3.17 -12.86
CA PRO A 14 -2.88 3.12 -12.01
C PRO A 14 -4.19 3.00 -12.80
N LEU A 15 -4.13 3.11 -14.13
CA LEU A 15 -5.28 2.94 -15.03
C LEU A 15 -5.42 1.51 -15.57
N GLU A 16 -4.47 0.62 -15.27
CA GLU A 16 -4.41 -0.74 -15.82
C GLU A 16 -4.40 -1.79 -14.72
N THR A 17 -5.46 -2.58 -14.63
CA THR A 17 -5.55 -3.69 -13.69
C THR A 17 -4.62 -4.85 -14.06
N TRP A 18 -4.08 -5.52 -13.05
CA TRP A 18 -3.15 -6.64 -13.19
C TRP A 18 -3.83 -7.99 -13.05
N PRO A 19 -3.25 -9.05 -13.66
CA PRO A 19 -3.64 -10.43 -13.38
C PRO A 19 -3.27 -10.79 -11.92
N VAL A 20 -4.06 -11.68 -11.33
CA VAL A 20 -3.93 -12.13 -9.92
C VAL A 20 -2.51 -12.59 -9.60
N GLU A 21 -1.87 -13.30 -10.52
CA GLU A 21 -0.52 -13.85 -10.27
C GLU A 21 0.54 -12.75 -10.10
N ARG A 22 0.45 -11.66 -10.86
CA ARG A 22 1.37 -10.53 -10.66
C ARG A 22 1.12 -9.86 -9.31
N ALA A 23 -0.14 -9.73 -8.92
CA ALA A 23 -0.47 -9.19 -7.61
C ALA A 23 0.02 -10.08 -6.46
N ARG A 24 -0.02 -11.41 -6.64
CA ARG A 24 0.56 -12.39 -5.72
C ARG A 24 2.05 -12.15 -5.52
N MET A 25 2.81 -12.02 -6.60
CA MET A 25 4.26 -11.74 -6.54
C MET A 25 4.58 -10.43 -5.81
N SER A 26 3.73 -9.41 -5.96
CA SER A 26 3.90 -8.13 -5.25
C SER A 26 3.64 -8.25 -3.75
N VAL A 27 2.58 -8.95 -3.32
CA VAL A 27 2.34 -9.13 -1.88
C VAL A 27 3.43 -10.00 -1.23
N GLU A 28 4.01 -10.94 -1.95
CA GLU A 28 5.15 -11.73 -1.46
C GLU A 28 6.44 -10.90 -1.31
N GLN A 29 6.64 -9.88 -2.15
CA GLN A 29 7.72 -8.91 -1.97
C GLN A 29 7.49 -7.99 -0.77
N LEU A 30 6.26 -7.49 -0.59
CA LEU A 30 5.89 -6.74 0.62
C LEU A 30 6.14 -7.59 1.88
N ALA A 31 5.81 -8.88 1.84
CA ALA A 31 6.11 -9.79 2.95
C ALA A 31 7.62 -9.92 3.25
N THR A 32 8.47 -9.83 2.23
CA THR A 32 9.93 -9.83 2.40
C THR A 32 10.40 -8.58 3.12
N LEU A 33 9.92 -7.40 2.71
CA LEU A 33 10.19 -6.13 3.41
C LEU A 33 9.73 -6.22 4.87
N HIS A 34 8.45 -6.54 5.08
CA HIS A 34 7.82 -6.51 6.39
C HIS A 34 8.43 -7.52 7.38
N ALA A 35 8.87 -8.69 6.90
CA ALA A 35 9.56 -9.68 7.74
C ALA A 35 10.89 -9.12 8.27
N SER A 36 11.64 -8.42 7.43
CA SER A 36 12.97 -7.91 7.79
C SER A 36 12.93 -6.74 8.78
N THR A 37 11.79 -6.04 8.84
CA THR A 37 11.59 -4.85 9.69
C THR A 37 10.49 -5.06 10.72
N TRP A 38 10.15 -6.30 11.03
CA TRP A 38 9.00 -6.60 11.87
C TRP A 38 9.20 -6.11 13.30
N GLY A 39 8.30 -5.26 13.78
CA GLY A 39 8.38 -4.62 15.09
C GLY A 39 9.26 -3.37 15.15
N ASP A 40 9.92 -3.00 14.06
CA ASP A 40 10.69 -1.76 13.99
C ASP A 40 9.77 -0.53 14.04
N THR A 41 10.32 0.57 14.58
CA THR A 41 9.70 1.89 14.59
C THR A 41 10.54 2.89 13.79
N ASP A 42 9.98 4.05 13.45
CA ASP A 42 10.70 5.09 12.71
C ASP A 42 12.00 5.50 13.41
N GLU A 43 12.01 5.56 14.74
CA GLU A 43 13.20 5.89 15.53
C GLU A 43 14.29 4.83 15.44
N GLY A 44 13.93 3.59 15.09
CA GLY A 44 14.85 2.49 14.85
C GLY A 44 15.63 2.63 13.54
N ILE A 45 15.18 3.50 12.61
CA ILE A 45 15.81 3.71 11.31
C ILE A 45 15.96 5.22 11.05
N PRO A 46 17.12 5.82 11.38
CA PRO A 46 17.31 7.27 11.32
C PRO A 46 17.05 7.92 9.96
N SER A 47 17.25 7.20 8.85
CA SER A 47 16.94 7.72 7.52
C SER A 47 15.45 7.74 7.20
N VAL A 48 14.63 7.00 7.94
CA VAL A 48 13.16 6.92 7.77
C VAL A 48 12.46 7.97 8.62
N SER A 49 12.94 8.22 9.84
CA SER A 49 12.33 9.22 10.74
C SER A 49 12.39 10.67 10.23
N GLU A 50 13.23 10.96 9.23
CA GLU A 50 13.34 12.27 8.58
C GLU A 50 12.45 12.41 7.33
N ILE A 51 11.76 11.34 6.92
CA ILE A 51 10.95 11.30 5.70
C ILE A 51 9.51 11.74 5.98
N VAL A 52 8.92 12.45 5.01
CA VAL A 52 7.50 12.84 5.03
C VAL A 52 6.65 11.57 4.96
N SER A 53 5.78 11.35 5.94
CA SER A 53 4.89 10.19 5.92
C SER A 53 3.74 10.37 4.93
N ILE A 54 3.13 9.28 4.48
CA ILE A 54 1.89 9.35 3.66
C ILE A 54 0.78 10.12 4.40
N ARG A 55 0.78 10.07 5.73
CA ARG A 55 -0.14 10.83 6.57
C ARG A 55 0.01 12.33 6.34
N ASP A 56 1.23 12.85 6.30
CA ASP A 56 1.47 14.28 6.08
C ASP A 56 0.99 14.73 4.70
N ALA A 57 1.23 13.89 3.68
CA ALA A 57 0.70 14.10 2.34
C ALA A 57 -0.83 14.14 2.33
N VAL A 58 -1.49 13.16 2.96
CA VAL A 58 -2.96 13.09 3.04
C VAL A 58 -3.54 14.29 3.80
N VAL A 59 -2.93 14.73 4.91
CA VAL A 59 -3.37 15.92 5.64
C VAL A 59 -3.31 17.16 4.74
N GLY A 60 -2.24 17.31 3.95
CA GLY A 60 -2.13 18.39 2.97
C GLY A 60 -3.25 18.33 1.91
N LEU A 61 -3.53 17.14 1.38
CA LEU A 61 -4.60 16.94 0.38
C LEU A 61 -6.01 17.21 0.92
N LEU A 62 -6.22 17.03 2.22
CA LEU A 62 -7.49 17.29 2.91
C LEU A 62 -7.62 18.74 3.43
N ALA A 63 -6.60 19.57 3.26
CA ALA A 63 -6.71 21.00 3.56
C ALA A 63 -7.84 21.63 2.73
N PRO A 64 -8.67 22.53 3.29
CA PRO A 64 -9.87 23.04 2.61
C PRO A 64 -9.60 23.54 1.18
N GLU A 65 -8.54 24.33 1.00
CA GLU A 65 -8.16 24.88 -0.31
C GLU A 65 -7.75 23.80 -1.32
N GLU A 66 -7.01 22.78 -0.87
CA GLU A 66 -6.55 21.67 -1.71
C GLU A 66 -7.68 20.72 -2.08
N TRP A 67 -8.61 20.50 -1.15
CA TRP A 67 -9.82 19.74 -1.38
C TRP A 67 -10.73 20.44 -2.38
N ASP A 68 -11.01 21.73 -2.18
CA ASP A 68 -11.88 22.51 -3.06
C ASP A 68 -11.36 22.54 -4.49
N ARG A 69 -10.03 22.63 -4.69
CA ARG A 69 -9.41 22.53 -6.03
C ARG A 69 -9.64 21.16 -6.68
N ARG A 70 -9.55 20.06 -5.92
CA ARG A 70 -9.71 18.69 -6.44
C ARG A 70 -11.16 18.29 -6.67
N PHE A 71 -12.08 18.87 -5.92
CA PHE A 71 -13.52 18.66 -6.06
C PHE A 71 -14.23 19.77 -6.85
N ALA A 72 -13.47 20.70 -7.43
CA ALA A 72 -13.99 21.73 -8.32
C ALA A 72 -14.69 21.13 -9.56
N PRO A 73 -15.69 21.83 -10.14
CA PRO A 73 -16.31 21.42 -11.39
C PRO A 73 -15.26 21.17 -12.49
N GLY A 74 -15.27 19.98 -13.09
CA GLY A 74 -14.32 19.57 -14.14
C GLY A 74 -13.02 18.92 -13.65
N ALA A 75 -12.70 19.02 -12.36
CA ALA A 75 -11.57 18.31 -11.74
C ALA A 75 -12.01 17.12 -10.86
N ARG A 76 -13.29 17.10 -10.46
CA ARG A 76 -13.85 16.15 -9.51
C ARG A 76 -13.60 14.69 -9.92
N PRO A 77 -13.00 13.85 -9.05
CA PRO A 77 -12.85 12.43 -9.34
C PRO A 77 -14.20 11.71 -9.32
N PRO A 78 -14.34 10.59 -10.07
CA PRO A 78 -15.57 9.80 -10.13
C PRO A 78 -15.71 8.91 -8.89
N VAL A 79 -15.84 9.52 -7.71
CA VAL A 79 -16.00 8.81 -6.42
C VAL A 79 -17.47 8.78 -5.99
N PRO A 80 -17.89 7.80 -5.17
CA PRO A 80 -19.20 7.80 -4.53
C PRO A 80 -19.46 9.10 -3.74
N LYS A 81 -20.71 9.57 -3.73
CA LYS A 81 -21.09 10.85 -3.09
C LYS A 81 -20.65 10.98 -1.63
N PHE A 82 -20.65 9.88 -0.88
CA PHE A 82 -20.21 9.89 0.52
C PHE A 82 -18.71 10.16 0.69
N MET A 83 -17.89 9.95 -0.35
CA MET A 83 -16.45 10.27 -0.36
C MET A 83 -16.21 11.74 -0.72
N GLU A 84 -17.22 12.47 -1.18
CA GLU A 84 -17.15 13.92 -1.44
C GLU A 84 -17.32 14.76 -0.17
N ASP A 85 -17.39 14.12 0.99
CA ASP A 85 -17.48 14.75 2.31
C ASP A 85 -16.08 14.82 2.94
N ARG A 86 -15.44 15.99 2.86
CA ARG A 86 -14.10 16.26 3.39
C ARG A 86 -13.99 15.91 4.88
N GLU A 87 -15.06 16.14 5.64
CA GLU A 87 -15.06 16.02 7.10
C GLU A 87 -15.16 14.55 7.47
N ARG A 88 -16.00 13.81 6.76
CA ARG A 88 -16.08 12.36 6.85
C ARG A 88 -14.76 11.70 6.45
N MET A 89 -14.14 12.12 5.35
CA MET A 89 -12.85 11.56 4.93
C MET A 89 -11.73 11.87 5.93
N THR A 90 -11.69 13.10 6.44
CA THR A 90 -10.76 13.50 7.50
C THR A 90 -10.96 12.67 8.76
N ALA A 91 -12.20 12.43 9.18
CA ALA A 91 -12.51 11.60 10.34
C ALA A 91 -12.07 10.14 10.12
N ALA A 92 -12.28 9.58 8.92
CA ALA A 92 -11.86 8.22 8.57
C ALA A 92 -10.34 8.05 8.65
N PHE A 93 -9.56 8.95 8.05
CA PHE A 93 -8.10 8.89 8.13
C PHE A 93 -7.57 9.07 9.55
N LYS A 94 -8.16 9.99 10.34
CA LYS A 94 -7.80 10.14 11.75
C LYS A 94 -8.08 8.89 12.57
N ALA A 95 -9.19 8.20 12.30
CA ALA A 95 -9.52 6.94 12.97
C ALA A 95 -8.51 5.84 12.60
N LEU A 96 -8.12 5.75 11.32
CA LEU A 96 -7.09 4.83 10.86
C LEU A 96 -5.75 5.08 11.57
N TRP A 97 -5.29 6.34 11.61
CA TRP A 97 -4.00 6.69 12.23
C TRP A 97 -3.97 6.62 13.76
N ALA A 98 -5.14 6.69 14.40
CA ALA A 98 -5.24 6.52 15.86
C ALA A 98 -5.17 5.04 16.28
N SER A 99 -5.27 4.10 15.33
CA SER A 99 -5.20 2.68 15.62
C SER A 99 -3.76 2.27 15.97
N ASP A 100 -3.59 1.57 17.10
CA ASP A 100 -2.31 0.96 17.44
C ASP A 100 -2.31 -0.48 16.91
N SER A 101 -1.36 -0.77 16.04
CA SER A 101 -1.22 -2.10 15.44
C SER A 101 -0.17 -2.90 16.18
N LYS A 102 -0.43 -4.21 16.34
CA LYS A 102 0.59 -5.18 16.79
C LYS A 102 1.42 -5.73 15.63
N MET A 103 1.08 -5.36 14.40
CA MET A 103 1.70 -5.83 13.16
C MET A 103 2.56 -4.73 12.54
N LYS A 104 3.28 -4.00 13.39
CA LYS A 104 4.12 -2.89 12.94
C LYS A 104 5.32 -3.41 12.17
N GLY A 105 5.65 -2.68 11.12
CA GLY A 105 6.91 -2.77 10.41
C GLY A 105 7.06 -1.55 9.51
N ILE A 106 8.20 -1.46 8.84
CA ILE A 106 8.40 -0.43 7.82
C ILE A 106 7.58 -0.80 6.59
N VAL A 107 6.76 0.15 6.15
CA VAL A 107 5.93 0.03 4.95
C VAL A 107 6.47 0.92 3.84
N HIS A 108 6.21 0.54 2.60
CA HIS A 108 6.32 1.43 1.44
C HIS A 108 5.47 2.69 1.63
N GLY A 109 4.27 2.55 2.19
CA GLY A 109 3.39 3.66 2.56
C GLY A 109 2.52 4.20 1.42
N ASP A 110 2.96 3.98 0.17
CA ASP A 110 2.19 4.26 -1.06
C ASP A 110 2.26 3.11 -2.08
N ALA A 111 2.02 1.87 -1.61
CA ALA A 111 2.14 0.64 -2.39
C ALA A 111 1.00 0.44 -3.41
N HIS A 112 0.87 1.32 -4.41
CA HIS A 112 -0.04 1.11 -5.53
C HIS A 112 0.70 0.74 -6.82
N ILE A 113 -0.02 0.18 -7.79
CA ILE A 113 0.57 -0.31 -9.06
C ILE A 113 1.30 0.77 -9.87
N GLY A 114 1.01 2.05 -9.66
CA GLY A 114 1.73 3.15 -10.33
C GLY A 114 3.17 3.31 -9.82
N ASN A 115 3.44 2.88 -8.59
CA ASN A 115 4.76 2.90 -7.96
C ASN A 115 5.48 1.57 -8.16
N THR A 116 5.37 0.99 -9.36
CA THR A 116 6.00 -0.30 -9.68
C THR A 116 6.70 -0.31 -11.03
N PHE A 117 7.71 -1.17 -11.15
CA PHE A 117 8.22 -1.65 -12.43
C PHE A 117 7.87 -3.13 -12.64
N ILE A 118 7.95 -3.58 -13.89
CA ILE A 118 7.80 -4.97 -14.29
C ILE A 118 9.02 -5.33 -15.14
N SER A 119 9.70 -6.39 -14.75
CA SER A 119 10.87 -6.92 -15.45
C SER A 119 10.50 -7.46 -16.85
N PRO A 120 11.48 -7.69 -17.74
CA PRO A 120 11.25 -8.37 -19.01
C PRO A 120 10.65 -9.79 -18.87
N THR A 121 10.85 -10.44 -17.72
CA THR A 121 10.34 -11.77 -17.39
C THR A 121 9.00 -11.73 -16.63
N GLY A 122 8.51 -10.54 -16.28
CA GLY A 122 7.17 -10.33 -15.75
C GLY A 122 7.11 -10.14 -14.22
N GLU A 123 8.22 -10.26 -13.51
CA GLU A 123 8.28 -9.99 -12.07
C GLU A 123 8.06 -8.50 -11.78
N PRO A 124 7.15 -8.14 -10.86
CA PRO A 124 6.99 -6.77 -10.43
C PRO A 124 8.12 -6.35 -9.46
N GLY A 125 8.26 -5.06 -9.19
CA GLY A 125 9.04 -4.51 -8.09
C GLY A 125 8.56 -3.10 -7.75
N PHE A 126 8.86 -2.62 -6.54
CA PHE A 126 8.40 -1.32 -6.04
C PHE A 126 9.42 -0.19 -6.29
N LEU A 127 8.90 1.00 -6.54
CA LEU A 127 9.62 2.26 -6.78
C LEU A 127 9.02 3.36 -5.92
N ASP A 128 9.67 4.51 -5.89
CA ASP A 128 9.11 5.71 -5.25
C ASP A 128 8.88 5.56 -3.74
N TRP A 129 9.98 5.28 -3.03
CA TRP A 129 10.04 5.08 -1.58
C TRP A 129 9.97 6.38 -0.77
N GLN A 130 9.34 7.43 -1.30
CA GLN A 130 9.38 8.79 -0.75
C GLN A 130 8.55 9.00 0.52
N VAL A 131 7.68 8.04 0.87
CA VAL A 131 6.81 8.10 2.07
C VAL A 131 6.92 6.87 2.98
N ILE A 132 8.07 6.20 2.94
CA ILE A 132 8.39 5.07 3.83
C ILE A 132 8.29 5.50 5.30
N HIS A 133 7.62 4.69 6.12
CA HIS A 133 7.44 4.93 7.57
C HIS A 133 6.99 3.64 8.28
N ALA A 134 6.96 3.66 9.61
CA ALA A 134 6.50 2.56 10.44
C ALA A 134 4.99 2.66 10.68
N THR A 135 4.26 1.63 10.27
CA THR A 135 2.82 1.48 10.58
C THR A 135 2.44 0.00 10.49
N SER A 136 1.16 -0.31 10.50
CA SER A 136 0.68 -1.66 10.20
C SER A 136 1.19 -2.14 8.84
N ALA A 137 1.92 -3.25 8.82
CA ALA A 137 2.37 -3.91 7.60
C ALA A 137 1.22 -4.27 6.64
N LEU A 138 0.00 -4.43 7.17
CA LEU A 138 -1.17 -4.71 6.34
C LEU A 138 -1.69 -3.49 5.58
N HIS A 139 -1.21 -2.29 5.87
CA HIS A 139 -1.58 -1.10 5.09
C HIS A 139 -1.14 -1.26 3.63
N ASP A 140 0.12 -1.61 3.39
CA ASP A 140 0.61 -1.87 2.03
C ASP A 140 -0.14 -3.01 1.36
N VAL A 141 -0.43 -4.10 2.10
CA VAL A 141 -1.09 -5.28 1.56
C VAL A 141 -2.53 -4.97 1.15
N ALA A 142 -3.30 -4.32 2.03
CA ALA A 142 -4.69 -3.95 1.77
C ALA A 142 -4.78 -2.91 0.63
N TYR A 143 -3.90 -1.91 0.63
CA TYR A 143 -3.88 -0.90 -0.41
C TYR A 143 -3.52 -1.51 -1.78
N PHE A 144 -2.49 -2.36 -1.83
CA PHE A 144 -2.06 -3.01 -3.06
C PHE A 144 -3.12 -3.97 -3.60
N ILE A 145 -3.68 -4.86 -2.78
CA ILE A 145 -4.75 -5.78 -3.21
C ILE A 145 -5.99 -5.01 -3.66
N GLY A 146 -6.37 -3.97 -2.91
CA GLY A 146 -7.53 -3.14 -3.22
C GLY A 146 -7.44 -2.39 -4.55
N GLY A 147 -6.23 -1.93 -4.91
CA GLY A 147 -6.00 -1.07 -6.07
C GLY A 147 -5.39 -1.75 -7.31
N SER A 148 -5.00 -3.02 -7.24
CA SER A 148 -4.19 -3.64 -8.32
C SER A 148 -4.96 -4.43 -9.36
N MET A 149 -6.17 -4.93 -9.07
CA MET A 149 -6.86 -5.90 -9.93
C MET A 149 -8.34 -5.59 -10.14
N LEU A 150 -8.97 -6.31 -11.08
CA LEU A 150 -10.41 -6.23 -11.29
C LEU A 150 -11.16 -6.62 -10.01
N ILE A 151 -12.29 -5.95 -9.76
CA ILE A 151 -13.12 -6.20 -8.56
C ILE A 151 -13.52 -7.67 -8.45
N GLN A 152 -13.87 -8.32 -9.57
CA GLN A 152 -14.24 -9.73 -9.61
C GLN A 152 -13.08 -10.65 -9.21
N ASP A 153 -11.88 -10.36 -9.67
CA ASP A 153 -10.67 -11.13 -9.36
C ASP A 153 -10.30 -10.94 -7.88
N ARG A 154 -10.39 -9.70 -7.38
CA ARG A 154 -10.17 -9.41 -5.95
C ARG A 154 -11.16 -10.20 -5.09
N HIS A 155 -12.46 -10.17 -5.40
CA HIS A 155 -13.45 -10.93 -4.63
C HIS A 155 -13.19 -12.44 -4.65
N ALA A 156 -12.69 -12.98 -5.77
CA ALA A 156 -12.38 -14.40 -5.89
C ALA A 156 -11.07 -14.80 -5.17
N HIS A 157 -10.08 -13.91 -5.09
CA HIS A 157 -8.71 -14.27 -4.70
C HIS A 157 -8.13 -13.52 -3.50
N GLU A 158 -8.83 -12.54 -2.92
CA GLU A 158 -8.34 -11.72 -1.80
C GLU A 158 -7.81 -12.56 -0.64
N LYS A 159 -8.55 -13.61 -0.24
CA LYS A 159 -8.11 -14.52 0.82
C LYS A 159 -6.86 -15.29 0.45
N ASP A 160 -6.76 -15.78 -0.79
CA ASP A 160 -5.61 -16.54 -1.28
C ASP A 160 -4.35 -15.66 -1.40
N LEU A 161 -4.53 -14.39 -1.76
CA LEU A 161 -3.46 -13.40 -1.80
C LEU A 161 -2.94 -13.08 -0.39
N LEU A 162 -3.86 -12.87 0.56
CA LEU A 162 -3.50 -12.67 1.95
C LEU A 162 -2.80 -13.91 2.53
N GLN A 163 -3.21 -15.12 2.15
CA GLN A 163 -2.51 -16.35 2.53
C GLN A 163 -1.10 -16.44 1.92
N SER A 164 -0.93 -16.04 0.65
CA SER A 164 0.40 -15.92 0.01
C SER A 164 1.30 -14.97 0.78
N TYR A 165 0.78 -13.78 1.14
CA TYR A 165 1.49 -12.81 1.97
C TYR A 165 1.96 -13.43 3.30
N LEU A 166 1.07 -14.08 4.05
CA LEU A 166 1.40 -14.68 5.36
C LEU A 166 2.40 -15.84 5.22
N SER A 167 2.26 -16.64 4.17
CA SER A 167 3.19 -17.74 3.87
C SER A 167 4.58 -17.20 3.56
N ALA A 168 4.68 -16.18 2.72
CA ALA A 168 5.94 -15.52 2.40
C ALA A 168 6.54 -14.83 3.63
N LEU A 169 5.73 -14.12 4.42
CA LEU A 169 6.15 -13.43 5.64
C LEU A 169 6.85 -14.40 6.60
N LYS A 170 6.24 -15.56 6.82
CA LYS A 170 6.84 -16.63 7.63
C LYS A 170 8.11 -17.18 6.98
N HIS A 171 8.10 -17.41 5.67
CA HIS A 171 9.24 -17.98 4.96
C HIS A 171 10.48 -17.08 4.99
N THR A 172 10.28 -15.77 4.98
CA THR A 172 11.35 -14.75 4.99
C THR A 172 11.80 -14.35 6.41
N GLY A 173 11.29 -15.03 7.45
CA GLY A 173 11.74 -14.87 8.84
C GLY A 173 10.83 -14.02 9.74
N GLY A 174 9.69 -13.55 9.22
CA GLY A 174 8.66 -12.87 9.99
C GLY A 174 7.85 -13.82 10.89
N PRO A 175 6.86 -13.29 11.64
CA PRO A 175 6.06 -14.08 12.54
C PRO A 175 5.16 -15.08 11.81
N LYS A 176 4.82 -16.18 12.49
CA LYS A 176 3.82 -17.13 12.02
C LYS A 176 2.42 -16.63 12.43
N LEU A 177 1.66 -16.13 11.46
CA LEU A 177 0.30 -15.63 11.62
C LEU A 177 -0.67 -16.39 10.71
N GLY A 178 -1.90 -16.59 11.18
CA GLY A 178 -3.03 -17.09 10.41
C GLY A 178 -3.91 -15.96 9.89
N ILE A 179 -4.89 -16.29 9.04
CA ILE A 179 -5.83 -15.31 8.47
C ILE A 179 -6.67 -14.66 9.58
N GLU A 180 -7.06 -15.46 10.57
CA GLU A 180 -7.79 -15.04 11.76
C GLU A 180 -7.05 -13.98 12.57
N ASP A 181 -5.71 -14.06 12.63
CA ASP A 181 -4.90 -13.10 13.38
C ASP A 181 -4.89 -11.72 12.72
N VAL A 182 -4.94 -11.69 11.39
CA VAL A 182 -4.79 -10.46 10.58
C VAL A 182 -6.11 -9.88 10.07
N SER A 183 -7.21 -10.60 10.22
CA SER A 183 -8.49 -10.31 9.57
C SER A 183 -9.11 -8.97 9.97
N GLU A 184 -9.01 -8.58 11.24
CA GLU A 184 -9.53 -7.29 11.70
C GLU A 184 -8.67 -6.16 11.14
N GLU A 185 -7.36 -6.29 11.29
CA GLU A 185 -6.39 -5.28 10.89
C GLU A 185 -6.38 -5.05 9.37
N TYR A 186 -6.51 -6.11 8.57
CA TYR A 186 -6.62 -6.02 7.11
C TYR A 186 -7.86 -5.24 6.64
N ARG A 187 -8.94 -5.24 7.41
CA ARG A 187 -10.22 -4.60 7.05
C ARG A 187 -10.39 -3.17 7.56
N ARG A 188 -9.40 -2.64 8.27
CA ARG A 188 -9.45 -1.28 8.85
C ARG A 188 -9.37 -0.19 7.79
#